data_AF-A0A0E3QL25-F1
#
_entry.id   AF-A0A0E3QL25-F1
#
_cell.length_a   1.000
_cell.length_b   1.000
_cell.length_c   1.000
_cell.angle_alpha   90.00
_cell.angle_beta   90.00
_cell.angle_gamma   90.00
#
_symmetry.space_group_name_H-M   'P 1'
#
loop_
_entity.id
_entity.type
_entity.pdbx_description
1 polymer ?
#
loop_
_entity_poly.entity_id
_entity_poly.type
_entity_poly.pdbx_seq_one_letter_code
_entity_poly.pdbx_strand_id
1 'polypeptide(L)'
;MIKGSKMNSKIIGLDIGGANTKLASSDGTIVELHYLPLWKNTRLPEVLKEIAQQLQPEKVAIVMTGELADCFEDKEQGIRFIKSCVDSAFGLSKVSYINSLGRFQSETDDMRELAAANWAASARLIGEDIGDCVFVDVGSTTSDIIPILSGEHKAGLTDFERLVRSELVYAGTLRTNLSALLEKVKLERGWCRTASELFATTADAYLLLGKIDESMYTCETADGAGRSKTDAMRRLARLVCADLSEIREEEIYEIANQVKEKQISVLAEAISEVAEKNKLKRIAAAGLGEFLIKEAAERLGFEYISVSEHWGKEISKVFPAYAAARLLACKPF
;
A
#
# COMPACT_ATOMS: atom_id res chain seq x y z
N MET A 1 48.32 13.30 6.65
CA MET A 1 47.71 11.95 6.72
C MET A 1 46.27 12.08 7.23
N ILE A 2 45.33 11.89 6.30
CA ILE A 2 44.03 11.22 6.42
C ILE A 2 43.24 11.37 7.74
N LYS A 3 42.15 12.13 7.67
CA LYS A 3 40.80 11.58 7.90
C LYS A 3 39.90 12.14 6.80
N GLY A 4 39.83 11.40 5.69
CA GLY A 4 38.75 11.58 4.73
C GLY A 4 37.45 11.32 5.47
N SER A 5 36.56 12.30 5.46
CA SER A 5 35.13 12.04 5.68
C SER A 5 34.75 10.94 4.71
N LYS A 6 34.32 9.77 5.20
CA LYS A 6 33.56 8.83 4.36
C LYS A 6 32.40 9.65 3.80
N MET A 7 32.47 10.03 2.52
CA MET A 7 31.28 10.42 1.79
C MET A 7 30.42 9.18 1.81
N ASN A 8 29.40 9.14 2.68
CA ASN A 8 28.40 8.09 2.59
C ASN A 8 27.77 8.23 1.21
N SER A 9 28.02 7.24 0.34
CA SER A 9 27.38 7.11 -0.97
C SER A 9 25.86 7.11 -0.75
N LYS A 10 25.22 8.25 -1.00
CA LYS A 10 23.82 8.44 -0.64
C LYS A 10 22.94 7.93 -1.77
N ILE A 11 22.60 6.65 -1.70
CA ILE A 11 21.61 6.01 -2.58
C ILE A 11 20.25 6.22 -1.96
N ILE A 12 19.33 6.79 -2.73
CA ILE A 12 17.93 6.98 -2.31
C ILE A 12 17.00 6.24 -3.27
N GLY A 13 15.81 5.93 -2.78
CA GLY A 13 14.71 5.43 -3.58
C GLY A 13 13.51 6.36 -3.44
N LEU A 14 12.73 6.46 -4.51
CA LEU A 14 11.48 7.20 -4.57
C LEU A 14 10.36 6.28 -5.07
N ASP A 15 9.22 6.30 -4.37
CA ASP A 15 7.95 5.77 -4.84
C ASP A 15 7.02 6.93 -5.16
N ILE A 16 6.84 7.20 -6.45
CA ILE A 16 6.01 8.30 -6.94
C ILE A 16 4.60 7.75 -7.19
N GLY A 17 3.74 7.87 -6.18
CA GLY A 17 2.33 7.50 -6.26
C GLY A 17 1.44 8.64 -6.77
N GLY A 18 0.15 8.34 -6.94
CA GLY A 18 -0.81 9.34 -7.43
C GLY A 18 -1.00 10.50 -6.46
N ALA A 19 -1.06 10.21 -5.15
CA ALA A 19 -1.34 11.19 -4.09
C ALA A 19 -0.10 11.56 -3.27
N ASN A 20 0.81 10.60 -3.11
CA ASN A 20 1.94 10.69 -2.19
C ASN A 20 3.22 10.26 -2.92
N THR A 21 4.31 10.94 -2.62
CA THR A 21 5.67 10.51 -2.98
C THR A 21 6.40 10.11 -1.71
N LYS A 22 6.98 8.91 -1.71
CA LYS A 22 7.71 8.35 -0.58
C LYS A 22 9.20 8.35 -0.91
N LEU A 23 10.03 8.66 0.07
CA LEU A 23 11.48 8.68 -0.06
C LEU A 23 12.11 7.84 1.04
N ALA A 24 13.11 7.03 0.68
CA ALA A 24 13.96 6.38 1.65
C ALA A 24 15.42 6.30 1.19
N SER A 25 16.38 6.36 2.11
CA SER A 25 17.78 6.02 1.82
C SER A 25 18.01 4.50 1.95
N SER A 26 19.00 3.97 1.23
CA SER A 26 19.33 2.53 1.27
C SER A 26 19.80 2.07 2.65
N ASP A 27 20.36 2.95 3.47
CA ASP A 27 20.73 2.67 4.86
C ASP A 27 19.57 2.89 5.87
N GLY A 28 18.41 3.32 5.40
CA GLY A 28 17.21 3.56 6.23
C GLY A 28 17.29 4.80 7.13
N THR A 29 18.34 5.62 7.03
CA THR A 29 18.52 6.82 7.88
C THR A 29 17.64 8.00 7.46
N ILE A 30 17.13 7.99 6.24
CA ILE A 30 16.21 8.99 5.70
C ILE A 30 14.93 8.28 5.30
N VAL A 31 13.83 8.78 5.81
CA VAL A 31 12.47 8.36 5.51
C VAL A 31 11.61 9.61 5.45
N GLU A 32 11.01 9.88 4.28
CA GLU A 32 10.13 11.04 4.11
C GLU A 32 8.87 10.62 3.34
N LEU A 33 7.74 11.22 3.72
CA LEU A 33 6.45 11.05 3.06
C LEU A 33 5.94 12.44 2.66
N HIS A 34 5.78 12.66 1.36
CA HIS A 34 5.35 13.93 0.79
C HIS A 34 3.95 13.77 0.18
N TYR A 35 2.98 14.56 0.63
CA TYR A 35 1.66 14.62 0.00
C TYR A 35 1.73 15.50 -1.25
N LEU A 36 1.75 14.86 -2.43
CA LEU A 36 1.96 15.48 -3.74
C LEU A 36 0.95 14.92 -4.77
N PRO A 37 -0.35 15.26 -4.66
CA PRO A 37 -1.36 14.79 -5.59
C PRO A 37 -1.08 15.25 -7.02
N LEU A 38 -0.89 14.29 -7.92
CA LEU A 38 -0.58 14.55 -9.33
C LEU A 38 -1.71 15.31 -10.04
N TRP A 39 -2.96 15.06 -9.65
CA TRP A 39 -4.16 15.65 -10.26
C TRP A 39 -4.54 17.05 -9.77
N LYS A 40 -3.76 17.68 -8.88
CA LYS A 40 -4.07 19.00 -8.29
C LYS A 40 -2.94 20.00 -8.46
N ASN A 41 -2.64 20.45 -9.70
CA ASN A 41 -1.53 21.38 -10.00
C ASN A 41 -0.25 20.97 -9.24
N THR A 42 0.21 19.76 -9.52
CA THR A 42 1.21 19.09 -8.70
C THR A 42 2.50 19.89 -8.55
N ARG A 43 3.04 19.89 -7.32
CA ARG A 43 4.37 20.44 -7.00
C ARG A 43 5.50 19.42 -7.14
N LEU A 44 5.24 18.28 -7.78
CA LEU A 44 6.22 17.21 -7.94
C LEU A 44 7.53 17.71 -8.57
N PRO A 45 7.55 18.49 -9.67
CA PRO A 45 8.80 18.96 -10.26
C PRO A 45 9.65 19.81 -9.31
N GLU A 46 9.03 20.68 -8.51
CA GLU A 46 9.70 21.55 -7.54
C GLU A 46 10.26 20.73 -6.38
N VAL A 47 9.45 19.86 -5.77
CA VAL A 47 9.87 19.06 -4.62
C VAL A 47 10.99 18.08 -4.99
N LEU A 48 10.96 17.47 -6.18
CA LEU A 48 12.05 16.61 -6.63
C LEU A 48 13.37 17.39 -6.79
N LYS A 49 13.33 18.64 -7.27
CA LYS A 49 14.51 19.52 -7.34
C LYS A 49 15.01 19.91 -5.95
N GLU A 50 14.11 20.23 -5.02
CA GLU A 50 14.43 20.52 -3.63
C GLU A 50 15.14 19.32 -2.98
N ILE A 51 14.60 18.10 -3.15
CA ILE A 51 15.21 16.85 -2.68
C ILE A 51 16.60 16.65 -3.31
N ALA A 52 16.73 16.84 -4.63
CA ALA A 52 18.00 16.69 -5.34
C ALA A 52 19.07 17.66 -4.81
N GLN A 53 18.69 18.91 -4.55
CA GLN A 53 19.59 19.94 -4.01
C GLN A 53 19.96 19.68 -2.54
N GLN A 54 18.99 19.29 -1.71
CA GLN A 54 19.19 19.03 -0.29
C GLN A 54 20.02 17.77 -0.04
N LEU A 55 19.70 16.67 -0.74
CA LEU A 55 20.30 15.37 -0.46
C LEU A 55 21.55 15.10 -1.31
N GLN A 56 21.66 15.71 -2.50
CA GLN A 56 22.73 15.46 -3.48
C GLN A 56 23.06 13.96 -3.66
N PRO A 57 22.05 13.12 -3.99
CA PRO A 57 22.26 11.69 -4.05
C PRO A 57 23.25 11.31 -5.16
N GLU A 58 23.98 10.22 -4.92
CA GLU A 58 24.85 9.62 -5.93
C GLU A 58 24.03 8.84 -6.95
N LYS A 59 23.03 8.10 -6.47
CA LYS A 59 22.09 7.32 -7.28
C LYS A 59 20.68 7.41 -6.73
N VAL A 60 19.72 7.24 -7.63
CA VAL A 60 18.29 7.32 -7.33
C VAL A 60 17.57 6.15 -7.98
N ALA A 61 16.92 5.32 -7.16
CA ALA A 61 16.04 4.26 -7.62
C ALA A 61 14.59 4.77 -7.68
N ILE A 62 13.85 4.45 -8.73
CA ILE A 62 12.46 4.92 -8.89
C ILE A 62 11.52 3.74 -9.08
N VAL A 63 10.45 3.73 -8.30
CA VAL A 63 9.21 3.01 -8.59
C VAL A 63 8.09 4.04 -8.77
N MET A 64 7.10 3.73 -9.61
CA MET A 64 5.95 4.61 -9.82
C MET A 64 4.65 3.83 -9.76
N THR A 65 3.64 4.49 -9.19
CA THR A 65 2.23 4.05 -9.15
C THR A 65 1.25 5.19 -9.45
N GLY A 66 1.76 6.41 -9.68
CA GLY A 66 0.95 7.58 -10.01
C GLY A 66 0.62 7.71 -11.50
N GLU A 67 1.07 6.79 -12.36
CA GLU A 67 0.91 6.90 -13.81
C GLU A 67 -0.55 6.83 -14.29
N LEU A 68 -1.47 6.37 -13.43
CA LEU A 68 -2.92 6.32 -13.68
C LEU A 68 -3.69 7.44 -12.98
N ALA A 69 -3.01 8.49 -12.47
CA ALA A 69 -3.72 9.62 -11.88
C ALA A 69 -4.68 10.28 -12.88
N ASP A 70 -5.86 10.70 -12.41
CA ASP A 70 -6.98 11.22 -13.22
C ASP A 70 -6.63 12.39 -14.17
N CYS A 71 -5.50 13.05 -13.95
CA CYS A 71 -5.01 14.12 -14.83
C CYS A 71 -4.39 13.62 -16.13
N PHE A 72 -4.12 12.31 -16.25
CA PHE A 72 -3.51 11.74 -17.44
C PHE A 72 -4.56 11.08 -18.35
N GLU A 73 -4.48 11.36 -19.65
CA GLU A 73 -5.33 10.78 -20.69
C GLU A 73 -5.11 9.26 -20.81
N ASP A 74 -3.86 8.84 -20.65
CA ASP A 74 -3.48 7.44 -20.62
C ASP A 74 -2.26 7.21 -19.71
N LYS A 75 -1.99 5.92 -19.47
CA LYS A 75 -0.87 5.44 -18.68
C LYS A 75 0.49 5.92 -19.21
N GLU A 76 0.63 6.01 -20.53
CA GLU A 76 1.90 6.35 -21.17
C GLU A 76 2.24 7.83 -20.96
N GLN A 77 1.23 8.70 -20.96
CA GLN A 77 1.36 10.10 -20.59
C GLN A 77 1.82 10.25 -19.13
N GLY A 78 1.21 9.51 -18.21
CA GLY A 78 1.61 9.53 -16.79
C GLY A 78 3.07 9.11 -16.57
N ILE A 79 3.49 8.01 -17.21
CA ILE A 79 4.89 7.53 -17.16
C ILE A 79 5.84 8.60 -17.69
N ARG A 80 5.54 9.18 -18.86
CA ARG A 80 6.38 10.22 -19.48
C ARG A 80 6.51 11.46 -18.59
N PHE A 81 5.40 11.90 -17.99
CA PHE A 81 5.40 13.05 -17.08
C PHE A 81 6.31 12.80 -15.87
N ILE A 82 6.11 11.69 -15.16
CA ILE A 82 6.89 11.34 -13.97
C ILE A 82 8.38 11.22 -14.32
N LYS A 83 8.70 10.49 -15.39
CA LYS A 83 10.08 10.30 -15.87
C LYS A 83 10.75 11.63 -16.20
N SER A 84 10.05 12.52 -16.92
CA SER A 84 10.57 13.85 -17.24
C SER A 84 10.88 14.67 -15.99
N CYS A 85 10.02 14.64 -14.97
CA CYS A 85 10.23 15.36 -13.72
C CYS A 85 11.47 14.84 -12.96
N VAL A 86 11.58 13.51 -12.84
CA VAL A 86 12.69 12.85 -12.14
C VAL A 86 14.01 13.08 -12.87
N ASP A 87 14.05 12.80 -14.18
CA ASP A 87 15.27 12.91 -14.98
C ASP A 87 15.78 14.36 -15.01
N SER A 88 14.87 15.34 -15.02
CA SER A 88 15.22 16.77 -14.92
C SER A 88 15.76 17.17 -13.55
N ALA A 89 15.32 16.51 -12.47
CA ALA A 89 15.74 16.86 -11.10
C ALA A 89 17.08 16.21 -10.72
N PHE A 90 17.30 14.94 -11.09
CA PHE A 90 18.46 14.16 -10.63
C PHE A 90 19.50 13.88 -11.73
N GLY A 91 19.13 14.02 -13.00
CA GLY A 91 19.98 13.72 -14.15
C GLY A 91 19.98 12.24 -14.53
N LEU A 92 19.81 11.96 -15.82
CA LEU A 92 19.67 10.60 -16.40
C LEU A 92 20.74 9.61 -15.92
N SER A 93 22.00 10.04 -15.76
CA SER A 93 23.11 9.16 -15.37
C SER A 93 23.00 8.60 -13.95
N LYS A 94 22.16 9.19 -13.09
CA LYS A 94 21.99 8.78 -11.68
C LYS A 94 20.72 7.99 -11.43
N VAL A 95 19.77 8.02 -12.35
CA VAL A 95 18.43 7.50 -12.13
C VAL A 95 18.32 6.08 -12.68
N SER A 96 17.72 5.18 -11.90
CA SER A 96 17.43 3.81 -12.30
C SER A 96 15.98 3.50 -11.98
N TYR A 97 15.20 3.18 -13.01
CA TYR A 97 13.78 2.85 -12.87
C TYR A 97 13.61 1.35 -12.67
N ILE A 98 12.70 0.94 -11.79
CA ILE A 98 12.33 -0.46 -11.59
C ILE A 98 11.03 -0.73 -12.34
N ASN A 99 11.00 -1.82 -13.11
CA ASN A 99 9.82 -2.27 -13.84
C ASN A 99 8.92 -3.18 -13.00
N SER A 100 7.77 -3.56 -13.55
CA SER A 100 6.77 -4.43 -12.93
C SER A 100 7.26 -5.84 -12.59
N LEU A 101 8.44 -6.25 -13.10
CA LEU A 101 9.13 -7.50 -12.75
C LEU A 101 10.10 -7.34 -11.57
N GLY A 102 10.18 -6.15 -10.96
CA GLY A 102 11.14 -5.85 -9.90
C GLY A 102 12.59 -5.78 -10.41
N ARG A 103 12.79 -5.53 -11.71
CA ARG A 103 14.11 -5.42 -12.33
C ARG A 103 14.37 -3.97 -12.72
N PHE A 104 15.62 -3.56 -12.64
CA PHE A 104 15.99 -2.25 -13.17
C PHE A 104 15.89 -2.26 -14.69
N GLN A 105 15.21 -1.26 -15.23
CA GLN A 105 14.97 -1.09 -16.65
C GLN A 105 16.30 -0.98 -17.42
N SER A 106 16.36 -1.66 -18.56
CA SER A 106 17.39 -1.49 -19.58
C SER A 106 16.93 -0.51 -20.66
N GLU A 107 17.85 0.04 -21.46
CA GLU A 107 17.49 0.96 -22.56
C GLU A 107 16.56 0.34 -23.61
N THR A 108 16.47 -0.99 -23.68
CA THR A 108 15.64 -1.72 -24.64
C THR A 108 14.24 -2.07 -24.14
N ASP A 109 13.95 -1.86 -22.86
CA ASP A 109 12.67 -2.27 -22.26
C ASP A 109 11.55 -1.29 -22.62
N ASP A 110 10.33 -1.80 -22.78
CA ASP A 110 9.16 -0.96 -23.03
C ASP A 110 8.89 -0.06 -21.80
N MET A 111 8.67 1.24 -22.03
CA MET A 111 8.28 2.18 -20.98
C MET A 111 7.03 1.74 -20.23
N ARG A 112 6.11 1.02 -20.88
CA ARG A 112 4.87 0.52 -20.26
C ARG A 112 5.11 -0.47 -19.13
N GLU A 113 6.29 -1.08 -19.07
CA GLU A 113 6.69 -1.97 -17.98
C GLU A 113 7.04 -1.22 -16.68
N LEU A 114 7.24 0.09 -16.70
CA LEU A 114 7.56 0.88 -15.49
C LEU A 114 6.38 1.07 -14.54
N ALA A 115 5.19 0.80 -15.02
CA ALA A 115 3.97 0.99 -14.28
C ALA A 115 3.69 -0.12 -13.26
N ALA A 116 2.92 0.23 -12.23
CA ALA A 116 2.46 -0.68 -11.18
C ALA A 116 3.61 -1.45 -10.48
N ALA A 117 4.74 -0.78 -10.23
CA ALA A 117 5.96 -1.40 -9.71
C ALA A 117 6.16 -1.25 -8.18
N ASN A 118 5.25 -0.61 -7.43
CA ASN A 118 5.43 -0.38 -5.98
C ASN A 118 5.60 -1.68 -5.18
N TRP A 119 4.77 -2.69 -5.46
CA TRP A 119 4.87 -3.98 -4.80
C TRP A 119 5.99 -4.83 -5.40
N ALA A 120 6.42 -4.60 -6.65
CA ALA A 120 7.44 -5.41 -7.32
C ALA A 120 8.84 -5.23 -6.68
N ALA A 121 9.26 -3.99 -6.40
CA ALA A 121 10.50 -3.74 -5.66
C ALA A 121 10.43 -4.33 -4.24
N SER A 122 9.30 -4.12 -3.56
CA SER A 122 9.03 -4.65 -2.21
C SER A 122 9.13 -6.18 -2.19
N ALA A 123 8.47 -6.86 -3.12
CA ALA A 123 8.45 -8.31 -3.25
C ALA A 123 9.83 -8.87 -3.54
N ARG A 124 10.65 -8.18 -4.35
CA ARG A 124 12.03 -8.60 -4.61
C ARG A 124 12.90 -8.49 -3.37
N LEU A 125 12.87 -7.36 -2.65
CA LEU A 125 13.65 -7.22 -1.41
C LEU A 125 13.21 -8.26 -0.37
N ILE A 126 11.91 -8.50 -0.22
CA ILE A 126 11.38 -9.55 0.64
C ILE A 126 11.88 -10.93 0.20
N GLY A 127 11.89 -11.21 -1.10
CA GLY A 127 12.43 -12.46 -1.63
C GLY A 127 13.92 -12.65 -1.35
N GLU A 128 14.72 -11.58 -1.35
CA GLU A 128 16.15 -11.60 -1.03
C GLU A 128 16.41 -11.81 0.48
N ASP A 129 15.65 -11.13 1.35
CA ASP A 129 15.90 -11.14 2.81
C ASP A 129 15.09 -12.23 3.58
N ILE A 130 13.87 -12.54 3.15
CA ILE A 130 12.94 -13.49 3.81
C ILE A 130 12.82 -14.83 3.07
N GLY A 131 13.00 -14.82 1.74
CA GLY A 131 12.83 -16.00 0.88
C GLY A 131 11.38 -16.29 0.50
N ASP A 132 11.09 -17.57 0.21
CA ASP A 132 9.79 -18.01 -0.32
C ASP A 132 8.64 -17.71 0.66
N CYS A 133 7.71 -16.84 0.24
CA CYS A 133 6.56 -16.42 1.04
C CYS A 133 5.47 -15.81 0.16
N VAL A 134 4.29 -15.58 0.75
CA VAL A 134 3.28 -14.69 0.20
C VAL A 134 3.50 -13.31 0.81
N PHE A 135 3.87 -12.33 0.01
CA PHE A 135 3.89 -10.94 0.46
C PHE A 135 2.48 -10.36 0.40
N VAL A 136 1.97 -9.91 1.54
CA VAL A 136 0.64 -9.32 1.66
C VAL A 136 0.80 -7.86 2.11
N ASP A 137 0.26 -6.93 1.33
CA ASP A 137 0.24 -5.50 1.65
C ASP A 137 -1.21 -5.01 1.67
N VAL A 138 -1.70 -4.64 2.86
CA VAL A 138 -3.06 -4.10 3.01
C VAL A 138 -2.97 -2.59 3.18
N GLY A 139 -3.21 -1.89 2.08
CA GLY A 139 -3.25 -0.44 2.03
C GLY A 139 -4.58 0.17 2.49
N SER A 140 -4.81 1.42 2.11
CA SER A 140 -6.05 2.13 2.43
C SER A 140 -7.26 1.66 1.61
N THR A 141 -7.02 1.15 0.39
CA THR A 141 -8.06 0.80 -0.60
C THR A 141 -8.05 -0.68 -0.97
N THR A 142 -6.86 -1.25 -1.14
CA THR A 142 -6.64 -2.58 -1.70
C THR A 142 -5.79 -3.43 -0.76
N SER A 143 -5.85 -4.75 -0.98
CA SER A 143 -4.95 -5.75 -0.41
C SER A 143 -4.24 -6.46 -1.56
N ASP A 144 -2.93 -6.30 -1.65
CA ASP A 144 -2.08 -7.00 -2.62
C ASP A 144 -1.58 -8.32 -2.02
N ILE A 145 -1.67 -9.42 -2.77
CA ILE A 145 -1.31 -10.78 -2.30
C ILE A 145 -0.37 -11.39 -3.34
N ILE A 146 0.93 -11.30 -3.08
CA ILE A 146 1.98 -11.52 -4.06
C ILE A 146 2.77 -12.78 -3.72
N PRO A 147 2.67 -13.87 -4.48
CA PRO A 147 3.49 -15.05 -4.24
C PRO A 147 4.94 -14.77 -4.66
N ILE A 148 5.89 -15.09 -3.77
CA ILE A 148 7.33 -14.95 -4.00
C ILE A 148 7.98 -16.34 -3.91
N LEU A 149 8.71 -16.71 -4.96
CA LEU A 149 9.42 -17.98 -5.09
C LEU A 149 10.82 -17.74 -5.66
N SER A 150 11.84 -18.25 -4.98
CA SER A 150 13.25 -18.15 -5.38
C SER A 150 13.69 -16.71 -5.64
N GLY A 151 13.25 -15.77 -4.78
CA GLY A 151 13.60 -14.35 -4.87
C GLY A 151 12.81 -13.53 -5.90
N GLU A 152 11.86 -14.14 -6.63
CA GLU A 152 11.06 -13.46 -7.64
C GLU A 152 9.56 -13.60 -7.34
N HIS A 153 8.78 -12.54 -7.60
CA HIS A 153 7.32 -12.66 -7.56
C HIS A 153 6.80 -13.49 -8.74
N LYS A 154 5.66 -14.16 -8.53
CA LYS A 154 4.91 -14.91 -9.55
C LYS A 154 3.51 -14.35 -9.82
N ALA A 155 3.21 -13.15 -9.30
CA ALA A 155 1.94 -12.46 -9.52
C ALA A 155 1.66 -12.15 -11.01
N GLY A 156 0.38 -11.96 -11.35
CA GLY A 156 -0.07 -11.43 -12.63
C GLY A 156 0.48 -10.02 -12.88
N LEU A 157 0.62 -9.66 -14.16
CA LEU A 157 1.24 -8.40 -14.56
C LEU A 157 0.23 -7.27 -14.69
N THR A 158 -1.06 -7.60 -14.73
CA THR A 158 -2.16 -6.64 -14.77
C THR A 158 -3.08 -6.82 -13.57
N ASP A 159 -3.73 -5.75 -13.13
CA ASP A 159 -4.71 -5.84 -12.04
C ASP A 159 -5.87 -6.77 -12.38
N PHE A 160 -6.28 -6.85 -13.65
CA PHE A 160 -7.30 -7.80 -14.10
C PHE A 160 -6.86 -9.25 -13.86
N GLU A 161 -5.65 -9.62 -14.28
CA GLU A 161 -5.10 -10.95 -14.02
C GLU A 161 -4.99 -11.23 -12.52
N ARG A 162 -4.56 -10.24 -11.75
CA ARG A 162 -4.39 -10.37 -10.30
C ARG A 162 -5.74 -10.55 -9.59
N LEU A 163 -6.80 -9.86 -10.02
CA LEU A 163 -8.17 -10.08 -9.54
C LEU A 163 -8.65 -11.50 -9.85
N VAL A 164 -8.40 -12.01 -11.06
CA VAL A 164 -8.77 -13.38 -11.46
C VAL A 164 -8.00 -14.45 -10.65
N ARG A 165 -6.82 -14.11 -10.14
CA ARG A 165 -5.91 -15.02 -9.44
C ARG A 165 -5.92 -14.85 -7.92
N SER A 166 -6.81 -14.02 -7.37
CA SER A 166 -6.88 -13.68 -5.94
C SER A 166 -5.60 -13.03 -5.40
N GLU A 167 -4.81 -12.39 -6.28
CA GLU A 167 -3.56 -11.67 -5.97
C GLU A 167 -3.80 -10.17 -5.72
N LEU A 168 -5.05 -9.73 -5.89
CA LEU A 168 -5.53 -8.38 -5.60
C LEU A 168 -6.97 -8.49 -5.07
N VAL A 169 -7.21 -7.94 -3.89
CA VAL A 169 -8.56 -7.79 -3.32
C VAL A 169 -8.85 -6.30 -3.15
N TYR A 170 -10.00 -5.83 -3.65
CA TYR A 170 -10.42 -4.43 -3.55
C TYR A 170 -11.06 -4.09 -2.18
N ALA A 171 -10.36 -4.48 -1.11
CA ALA A 171 -10.69 -4.17 0.26
C ALA A 171 -9.44 -3.68 0.99
N GLY A 172 -9.52 -2.52 1.62
CA GLY A 172 -8.41 -1.91 2.35
C GLY A 172 -8.87 -1.39 3.71
N THR A 173 -7.94 -0.80 4.44
CA THR A 173 -8.16 -0.41 5.83
C THR A 173 -9.04 0.84 5.97
N LEU A 174 -9.13 1.70 4.97
CA LEU A 174 -9.82 3.00 5.14
C LEU A 174 -11.03 3.21 4.24
N ARG A 175 -10.92 2.89 2.94
CA ARG A 175 -11.80 3.45 1.90
C ARG A 175 -12.92 2.52 1.44
N THR A 176 -12.93 1.27 1.90
CA THR A 176 -13.86 0.27 1.38
C THR A 176 -15.27 0.55 1.88
N ASN A 177 -16.22 0.70 0.95
CA ASN A 177 -17.63 0.83 1.28
C ASN A 177 -18.11 -0.45 2.00
N LEU A 178 -18.72 -0.30 3.17
CA LEU A 178 -19.16 -1.44 3.97
C LEU A 178 -20.25 -2.27 3.27
N SER A 179 -21.07 -1.65 2.41
CA SER A 179 -22.08 -2.36 1.62
C SER A 179 -21.48 -3.32 0.59
N ALA A 180 -20.22 -3.10 0.18
CA ALA A 180 -19.49 -4.02 -0.70
C ALA A 180 -18.96 -5.26 0.06
N LEU A 181 -18.85 -5.19 1.39
CA LEU A 181 -18.39 -6.31 2.22
C LEU A 181 -19.56 -7.11 2.79
N LEU A 182 -20.62 -6.42 3.23
CA LEU A 182 -21.71 -7.00 4.01
C LEU A 182 -23.05 -6.75 3.30
N GLU A 183 -23.68 -7.82 2.78
CA GLU A 183 -25.08 -7.77 2.30
C GLU A 183 -26.08 -7.65 3.46
N LYS A 184 -25.73 -8.24 4.61
CA LYS A 184 -26.53 -8.26 5.83
C LYS A 184 -25.64 -8.18 7.05
N VAL A 185 -26.18 -7.62 8.13
CA VAL A 185 -25.60 -7.61 9.47
C VAL A 185 -26.56 -8.26 10.45
N LYS A 186 -26.00 -8.97 11.43
CA LYS A 186 -26.74 -9.48 12.57
C LYS A 186 -26.85 -8.37 13.62
N LEU A 187 -28.08 -8.10 14.04
CA LEU A 187 -28.43 -7.23 15.16
C LEU A 187 -29.18 -8.06 16.21
N GLU A 188 -29.47 -7.50 17.38
CA GLU A 188 -30.22 -8.23 18.42
C GLU A 188 -31.59 -8.70 17.93
N ARG A 189 -32.21 -7.90 17.08
CA ARG A 189 -33.55 -8.13 16.52
C ARG A 189 -33.56 -9.11 15.35
N GLY A 190 -32.38 -9.56 14.89
CA GLY A 190 -32.23 -10.50 13.78
C GLY A 190 -31.30 -10.00 12.67
N TRP A 191 -31.40 -10.63 11.49
CA TRP A 191 -30.61 -10.24 10.31
C TRP A 191 -31.24 -9.03 9.62
N CYS A 192 -30.46 -7.95 9.49
CA CYS A 192 -30.83 -6.74 8.77
C CYS A 192 -30.05 -6.65 7.45
N ARG A 193 -30.72 -6.28 6.35
CA ARG A 193 -30.03 -5.92 5.10
C ARG A 193 -29.32 -4.58 5.26
N THR A 194 -28.20 -4.42 4.58
CA THR A 194 -27.47 -3.15 4.51
C THR A 194 -27.99 -2.31 3.35
N ALA A 195 -27.93 -0.98 3.49
CA ALA A 195 -28.11 -0.05 2.39
C ALA A 195 -26.90 -0.10 1.45
N SER A 196 -27.12 0.07 0.15
CA SER A 196 -26.04 0.10 -0.85
C SER A 196 -25.24 1.41 -0.86
N GLU A 197 -25.84 2.50 -0.37
CA GLU A 197 -25.25 3.84 -0.32
C GLU A 197 -23.92 3.88 0.43
N LEU A 198 -23.05 4.81 0.04
CA LEU A 198 -21.78 5.07 0.74
C LEU A 198 -22.05 5.85 2.04
N PHE A 199 -22.54 5.16 3.06
CA PHE A 199 -22.76 5.76 4.39
C PHE A 199 -21.56 5.63 5.32
N ALA A 200 -20.84 4.51 5.22
CA ALA A 200 -19.72 4.19 6.09
C ALA A 200 -18.66 3.40 5.33
N THR A 201 -17.43 3.47 5.84
CA THR A 201 -16.26 2.82 5.28
C THR A 201 -15.54 1.95 6.31
N THR A 202 -14.56 1.15 5.88
CA THR A 202 -13.71 0.37 6.79
C THR A 202 -12.97 1.25 7.82
N ALA A 203 -12.65 2.51 7.48
CA ALA A 203 -12.09 3.45 8.46
C ALA A 203 -13.00 3.68 9.67
N ASP A 204 -14.32 3.78 9.46
CA ASP A 204 -15.29 3.98 10.54
C ASP A 204 -15.32 2.79 11.50
N ALA A 205 -15.36 1.57 10.95
CA ALA A 205 -15.31 0.35 11.73
C ALA A 205 -14.00 0.24 12.52
N TYR A 206 -12.85 0.50 11.88
CA TYR A 206 -11.55 0.34 12.53
C TYR A 206 -11.19 1.45 13.50
N LEU A 207 -11.71 2.66 13.31
CA LEU A 207 -11.64 3.71 14.33
C LEU A 207 -12.42 3.30 15.58
N LEU A 208 -13.64 2.79 15.39
CA LEU A 208 -14.50 2.38 16.50
C LEU A 208 -13.87 1.23 17.29
N LEU A 209 -13.33 0.23 16.59
CA LEU A 209 -12.60 -0.91 17.16
C LEU A 209 -11.20 -0.56 17.70
N GLY A 210 -10.74 0.69 17.56
CA GLY A 210 -9.42 1.13 18.02
C GLY A 210 -8.24 0.49 17.28
N LYS A 211 -8.47 -0.02 16.07
CA LYS A 211 -7.42 -0.56 15.18
C LYS A 211 -6.69 0.55 14.43
N ILE A 212 -7.34 1.70 14.26
CA ILE A 212 -6.74 2.96 13.81
C ILE A 212 -7.16 4.09 14.74
N ASP A 213 -6.42 5.19 14.71
CA ASP A 213 -6.76 6.45 15.39
C ASP A 213 -7.21 7.52 14.38
N GLU A 214 -7.64 8.69 14.88
CA GLU A 214 -8.12 9.79 14.03
C GLU A 214 -7.05 10.31 13.07
N SER A 215 -5.76 10.22 13.44
CA SER A 215 -4.64 10.67 12.61
C SER A 215 -4.39 9.73 11.43
N MET A 216 -4.68 8.43 11.62
CA MET A 216 -4.60 7.41 10.57
C MET A 216 -5.81 7.44 9.62
N TYR A 217 -6.97 7.97 10.04
CA TYR A 217 -8.15 8.19 9.19
C TYR A 217 -7.93 9.37 8.23
N THR A 218 -7.03 9.19 7.26
CA THR A 218 -6.56 10.25 6.35
C THR A 218 -7.46 10.51 5.14
N CYS A 219 -8.38 9.59 4.80
CA CYS A 219 -9.33 9.81 3.71
C CYS A 219 -10.50 10.72 4.14
N GLU A 220 -11.27 11.19 3.16
CA GLU A 220 -12.52 11.89 3.42
C GLU A 220 -13.53 10.94 4.07
N THR A 221 -14.33 11.46 5.00
CA THR A 221 -15.45 10.75 5.60
C THR A 221 -16.62 10.75 4.63
N ALA A 222 -17.41 9.67 4.63
CA ALA A 222 -18.49 9.49 3.66
C ALA A 222 -19.55 10.60 3.68
N ASP A 223 -19.76 11.23 4.84
CA ASP A 223 -20.70 12.35 5.03
C ASP A 223 -20.02 13.72 5.17
N GLY A 224 -18.69 13.80 4.98
CA GLY A 224 -17.91 15.02 5.16
C GLY A 224 -17.81 15.51 6.61
N ALA A 225 -18.35 14.78 7.59
CA ALA A 225 -18.32 15.15 9.00
C ALA A 225 -16.98 14.79 9.67
N GLY A 226 -16.91 14.97 10.99
CA GLY A 226 -15.73 14.66 11.80
C GLY A 226 -15.33 13.18 11.80
N ARG A 227 -14.15 12.94 12.39
CA ARG A 227 -13.52 11.63 12.57
C ARG A 227 -13.59 11.16 14.02
N SER A 228 -14.50 11.70 14.83
CA SER A 228 -14.68 11.19 16.19
C SER A 228 -15.34 9.82 16.18
N LYS A 229 -15.20 9.04 17.26
CA LYS A 229 -15.94 7.78 17.42
C LYS A 229 -17.45 7.98 17.26
N THR A 230 -17.99 9.07 17.80
CA THR A 230 -19.42 9.40 17.68
C THR A 230 -19.84 9.65 16.24
N ASP A 231 -19.01 10.32 15.44
CA ASP A 231 -19.30 10.52 14.01
C ASP A 231 -19.24 9.21 13.23
N ALA A 232 -18.25 8.36 13.51
CA ALA A 232 -18.18 7.01 12.93
C ALA A 232 -19.39 6.15 13.31
N MET A 233 -19.87 6.22 14.56
CA MET A 233 -21.08 5.52 14.99
C MET A 233 -22.32 5.99 14.22
N ARG A 234 -22.48 7.29 13.98
CA ARG A 234 -23.59 7.82 13.16
C ARG A 234 -23.55 7.27 11.74
N ARG A 235 -22.36 7.22 11.12
CA ARG A 235 -22.18 6.65 9.79
C ARG A 235 -22.48 5.15 9.75
N LEU A 236 -21.98 4.39 10.73
CA LEU A 236 -22.26 2.95 10.84
C LEU A 236 -23.75 2.66 11.06
N ALA A 237 -24.47 3.46 11.85
CA ALA A 237 -25.91 3.29 12.05
C ALA A 237 -26.70 3.46 10.74
N ARG A 238 -26.31 4.41 9.89
CA ARG A 238 -26.93 4.64 8.58
C ARG A 238 -26.77 3.44 7.63
N LEU A 239 -25.79 2.55 7.85
CA LEU A 239 -25.65 1.33 7.05
C LEU A 239 -26.91 0.46 7.08
N VAL A 240 -27.69 0.51 8.17
CA VAL A 240 -28.98 -0.19 8.32
C VAL A 240 -30.17 0.78 8.28
N CYS A 241 -29.99 1.95 7.67
CA CYS A 241 -30.97 3.03 7.59
C CYS A 241 -31.49 3.51 8.96
N ALA A 242 -30.65 3.42 10.00
CA ALA A 242 -30.97 3.86 11.36
C ALA A 242 -30.13 5.08 11.78
N ASP A 243 -30.47 5.65 12.93
CA ASP A 243 -29.62 6.57 13.67
C ASP A 243 -29.38 6.13 15.13
N LEU A 244 -28.64 6.95 15.90
CA LEU A 244 -28.27 6.64 17.28
C LEU A 244 -29.46 6.62 18.27
N SER A 245 -30.67 7.01 17.84
CA SER A 245 -31.90 6.89 18.62
C SER A 245 -32.63 5.56 18.38
N GLU A 246 -32.32 4.88 17.27
CA GLU A 246 -32.99 3.64 16.86
C GLU A 246 -32.18 2.38 17.16
N ILE A 247 -30.85 2.45 17.12
CA ILE A 247 -29.95 1.35 17.47
C ILE A 247 -28.96 1.76 18.55
N ARG A 248 -28.61 0.81 19.43
CA ARG A 248 -27.73 1.08 20.57
C ARG A 248 -26.26 1.00 20.17
N GLU A 249 -25.40 1.59 21.01
CA GLU A 249 -23.95 1.59 20.80
C GLU A 249 -23.40 0.16 20.65
N GLU A 250 -23.85 -0.80 21.47
CA GLU A 250 -23.38 -2.19 21.40
C GLU A 250 -23.65 -2.85 20.04
N GLU A 251 -24.81 -2.57 19.45
CA GLU A 251 -25.17 -3.08 18.12
C GLU A 251 -24.29 -2.46 17.03
N ILE A 252 -23.90 -1.19 17.18
CA ILE A 252 -22.98 -0.50 16.26
C ILE A 252 -21.57 -1.12 16.34
N TYR A 253 -21.08 -1.44 17.55
CA TYR A 253 -19.83 -2.19 17.70
C TYR A 253 -19.94 -3.61 17.13
N GLU A 254 -21.11 -4.25 17.21
CA GLU A 254 -21.33 -5.57 16.61
C GLU A 254 -21.31 -5.50 15.07
N ILE A 255 -21.84 -4.43 14.47
CA ILE A 255 -21.66 -4.14 13.03
C ILE A 255 -20.16 -4.00 12.70
N ALA A 256 -19.42 -3.19 13.45
CA ALA A 256 -17.99 -2.99 13.20
C ALA A 256 -17.17 -4.30 13.33
N ASN A 257 -17.49 -5.14 14.31
CA ASN A 257 -16.87 -6.47 14.44
C ASN A 257 -17.19 -7.38 13.25
N GLN A 258 -18.44 -7.36 12.74
CA GLN A 258 -18.81 -8.12 11.56
C GLN A 258 -18.06 -7.64 10.30
N VAL A 259 -17.80 -6.33 10.18
CA VAL A 259 -16.92 -5.79 9.12
C VAL A 259 -15.52 -6.38 9.21
N LYS A 260 -14.90 -6.32 10.40
CA LYS A 260 -13.56 -6.89 10.62
C LYS A 260 -13.53 -8.37 10.26
N GLU A 261 -14.48 -9.14 10.78
CA GLU A 261 -14.55 -10.59 10.55
C GLU A 261 -14.73 -10.94 9.07
N LYS A 262 -15.59 -10.20 8.36
CA LYS A 262 -15.76 -10.41 6.93
C LYS A 262 -14.50 -10.06 6.14
N GLN A 263 -13.83 -8.95 6.46
CA GLN A 263 -12.61 -8.56 5.76
C GLN A 263 -11.46 -9.55 6.02
N ILE A 264 -11.29 -10.04 7.25
CA ILE A 264 -10.30 -11.09 7.56
C ILE A 264 -10.63 -12.38 6.81
N SER A 265 -11.90 -12.77 6.74
CA SER A 265 -12.30 -14.00 6.05
C SER A 265 -12.01 -13.94 4.55
N VAL A 266 -12.35 -12.82 3.89
CA VAL A 266 -12.04 -12.60 2.47
C VAL A 266 -10.53 -12.56 2.23
N LEU A 267 -9.77 -11.91 3.10
CA LEU A 267 -8.32 -11.84 2.99
C LEU A 267 -7.68 -13.23 3.19
N ALA A 268 -8.12 -13.99 4.19
CA ALA A 268 -7.63 -15.34 4.46
C ALA A 268 -7.93 -16.31 3.31
N GLU A 269 -9.12 -16.22 2.72
CA GLU A 269 -9.51 -17.00 1.53
C GLU A 269 -8.56 -16.72 0.36
N ALA A 270 -8.38 -15.44 0.01
CA ALA A 270 -7.49 -15.05 -1.09
C ALA A 270 -6.02 -15.43 -0.83
N ILE A 271 -5.53 -15.26 0.41
CA ILE A 271 -4.19 -15.72 0.79
C ILE A 271 -4.08 -17.25 0.66
N SER A 272 -5.08 -18.01 1.10
CA SER A 272 -5.07 -19.48 1.00
C SER A 272 -4.98 -19.94 -0.45
N GLU A 273 -5.78 -19.36 -1.35
CA GLU A 273 -5.77 -19.69 -2.78
C GLU A 273 -4.39 -19.44 -3.41
N VAL A 274 -3.81 -18.26 -3.15
CA VAL A 274 -2.47 -17.92 -3.66
C VAL A 274 -1.40 -18.83 -3.05
N ALA A 275 -1.47 -19.09 -1.76
CA ALA A 275 -0.51 -19.92 -1.04
C ALA A 275 -0.55 -21.38 -1.49
N GLU A 276 -1.74 -21.98 -1.63
CA GLU A 276 -1.93 -23.36 -2.07
C GLU A 276 -1.39 -23.57 -3.48
N LYS A 277 -1.74 -22.67 -4.41
CA LYS A 277 -1.26 -22.73 -5.80
C LYS A 277 0.26 -22.69 -5.90
N ASN A 278 0.92 -21.96 -5.00
CA ASN A 278 2.37 -21.76 -4.99
C ASN A 278 3.11 -22.60 -3.94
N LYS A 279 2.40 -23.43 -3.15
CA LYS A 279 2.95 -24.26 -2.06
C LYS A 279 3.69 -23.47 -0.97
N LEU A 280 3.16 -22.30 -0.62
CA LEU A 280 3.73 -21.39 0.37
C LEU A 280 3.00 -21.53 1.71
N LYS A 281 3.69 -21.29 2.83
CA LYS A 281 3.13 -21.32 4.20
C LYS A 281 3.61 -20.18 5.10
N ARG A 282 4.25 -19.18 4.50
CA ARG A 282 4.82 -18.01 5.16
C ARG A 282 4.23 -16.75 4.54
N ILE A 283 3.91 -15.78 5.38
CA ILE A 283 3.39 -14.47 4.99
C ILE A 283 4.36 -13.39 5.46
N ALA A 284 4.78 -12.53 4.54
CA ALA A 284 5.39 -11.25 4.87
C ALA A 284 4.29 -10.18 4.82
N ALA A 285 4.06 -9.44 5.90
CA ALA A 285 2.93 -8.55 6.07
C ALA A 285 3.37 -7.08 6.10
N ALA A 286 2.76 -6.23 5.27
CA ALA A 286 2.98 -4.80 5.25
C ALA A 286 1.67 -4.01 5.17
N GLY A 287 1.81 -2.68 5.29
CA GLY A 287 0.72 -1.73 5.11
C GLY A 287 -0.04 -1.42 6.39
N LEU A 288 -1.02 -0.52 6.26
CA LEU A 288 -1.84 -0.07 7.40
C LEU A 288 -2.67 -1.22 8.01
N GLY A 289 -2.98 -2.23 7.20
CA GLY A 289 -3.77 -3.39 7.59
C GLY A 289 -2.96 -4.59 8.09
N GLU A 290 -1.71 -4.43 8.55
CA GLU A 290 -0.92 -5.54 9.11
C GLU A 290 -1.68 -6.34 10.20
N PHE A 291 -2.55 -5.68 10.96
CA PHE A 291 -3.40 -6.34 11.95
C PHE A 291 -4.42 -7.33 11.33
N LEU A 292 -4.94 -7.05 10.13
CA LEU A 292 -5.82 -7.95 9.39
C LEU A 292 -5.04 -9.16 8.88
N ILE A 293 -3.83 -8.91 8.35
CA ILE A 293 -2.95 -9.95 7.81
C ILE A 293 -2.54 -10.90 8.94
N LYS A 294 -2.23 -10.38 10.12
CA LYS A 294 -1.87 -11.19 11.29
C LYS A 294 -3.01 -12.13 11.69
N GLU A 295 -4.22 -11.61 11.84
CA GLU A 295 -5.40 -12.43 12.21
C GLU A 295 -5.73 -13.45 11.09
N ALA A 296 -5.51 -13.12 9.81
CA ALA A 296 -5.65 -14.07 8.69
C ALA A 296 -4.58 -15.17 8.73
N ALA A 297 -3.31 -14.83 8.97
CA ALA A 297 -2.21 -15.78 9.08
C ALA A 297 -2.43 -16.79 10.22
N GLU A 298 -2.93 -16.31 11.36
CA GLU A 298 -3.29 -17.14 12.52
C GLU A 298 -4.38 -18.16 12.17
N ARG A 299 -5.42 -17.77 11.41
CA ARG A 299 -6.48 -18.69 10.93
C ARG A 299 -5.95 -19.77 10.00
N LEU A 300 -5.03 -19.40 9.12
CA LEU A 300 -4.43 -20.31 8.14
C LEU A 300 -3.34 -21.20 8.74
N GLY A 301 -2.85 -20.88 9.95
CA GLY A 301 -1.70 -21.55 10.56
C GLY A 301 -0.39 -21.29 9.80
N PHE A 302 -0.27 -20.12 9.17
CA PHE A 302 0.93 -19.72 8.41
C PHE A 302 1.91 -18.97 9.29
N GLU A 303 3.20 -19.07 8.98
CA GLU A 303 4.23 -18.25 9.59
C GLU A 303 3.99 -16.78 9.22
N TYR A 304 3.98 -15.89 10.22
CA TYR A 304 3.75 -14.45 10.04
C TYR A 304 5.03 -13.67 10.32
N ILE A 305 5.42 -12.82 9.36
CA ILE A 305 6.56 -11.91 9.48
C ILE A 305 6.06 -10.50 9.21
N SER A 306 6.15 -9.61 10.21
CA SER A 306 5.81 -8.21 10.04
C SER A 306 6.97 -7.44 9.39
N VAL A 307 6.68 -6.72 8.30
CA VAL A 307 7.64 -5.80 7.68
C VAL A 307 7.98 -4.65 8.62
N SER A 308 6.99 -4.14 9.38
CA SER A 308 7.23 -3.08 10.36
C SER A 308 8.05 -3.51 11.57
N GLU A 309 8.02 -4.78 11.97
CA GLU A 309 8.91 -5.33 13.00
C GLU A 309 10.30 -5.65 12.44
N HIS A 310 10.39 -6.16 11.20
CA HIS A 310 11.65 -6.57 10.59
C HIS A 310 12.52 -5.39 10.13
N TRP A 311 11.95 -4.40 9.44
CA TRP A 311 12.66 -3.22 8.94
C TRP A 311 12.40 -1.95 9.77
N GLY A 312 11.44 -1.97 10.68
CA GLY A 312 11.06 -0.81 11.48
C GLY A 312 9.85 -0.05 10.91
N LYS A 313 9.07 0.54 11.81
CA LYS A 313 7.78 1.18 11.51
C LYS A 313 7.88 2.33 10.51
N GLU A 314 8.91 3.16 10.61
CA GLU A 314 9.09 4.28 9.68
C GLU A 314 9.41 3.79 8.27
N ILE A 315 10.29 2.78 8.14
CA ILE A 315 10.61 2.18 6.84
C ILE A 315 9.38 1.51 6.23
N SER A 316 8.56 0.80 7.02
CA SER A 316 7.33 0.16 6.54
C SER A 316 6.38 1.16 5.84
N LYS A 317 6.26 2.40 6.34
CA LYS A 317 5.43 3.45 5.70
C LYS A 317 5.89 3.81 4.28
N VAL A 318 7.18 3.62 3.99
CA VAL A 318 7.82 3.98 2.71
C VAL A 318 8.47 2.78 2.03
N PHE A 319 8.01 1.56 2.35
CA PHE A 319 8.71 0.33 2.01
C PHE A 319 9.07 0.18 0.53
N PRO A 320 8.20 0.53 -0.45
CA PRO A 320 8.58 0.49 -1.87
C PRO A 320 9.80 1.36 -2.22
N ALA A 321 9.90 2.56 -1.64
CA ALA A 321 11.02 3.46 -1.85
C ALA A 321 12.29 2.90 -1.20
N TYR A 322 12.18 2.33 0.01
CA TYR A 322 13.30 1.69 0.69
C TYR A 322 13.82 0.46 -0.07
N ALA A 323 12.90 -0.40 -0.53
CA ALA A 323 13.21 -1.57 -1.32
C ALA A 323 13.95 -1.19 -2.61
N ALA A 324 13.46 -0.18 -3.33
CA ALA A 324 14.14 0.33 -4.52
C ALA A 324 15.58 0.80 -4.22
N ALA A 325 15.77 1.56 -3.14
CA ALA A 325 17.08 2.04 -2.71
C ALA A 325 18.04 0.90 -2.34
N ARG A 326 17.56 -0.10 -1.59
CA ARG A 326 18.32 -1.28 -1.17
C ARG A 326 18.75 -2.14 -2.36
N LEU A 327 17.84 -2.39 -3.30
CA LEU A 327 18.12 -3.14 -4.52
C LEU A 327 19.20 -2.45 -5.38
N LEU A 328 19.16 -1.10 -5.46
CA LEU A 328 20.16 -0.34 -6.19
C LEU A 328 21.54 -0.35 -5.50
N ALA A 329 21.56 -0.43 -4.17
CA ALA A 329 22.78 -0.51 -3.39
C ALA A 329 23.45 -1.90 -3.45
N CYS A 330 22.66 -2.97 -3.57
CA CYS A 330 23.16 -4.35 -3.56
C CYS A 330 23.64 -4.86 -4.93
N LYS A 331 23.40 -4.13 -6.02
CA LYS A 331 23.97 -4.48 -7.33
C LYS A 331 25.49 -4.24 -7.35
N PRO A 332 26.33 -5.29 -7.47
CA PRO A 332 27.64 -5.08 -8.09
C PRO A 332 27.40 -4.65 -9.54
N PHE A 333 28.14 -3.64 -9.99
CA PHE A 333 28.11 -3.19 -11.37
C PHE A 333 28.63 -4.29 -12.30
#